data_AF-A0AA95K5M1-F1
#
_entry.id   AF-A0AA95K5M1-F1
#
_cell.length_a   1.000
_cell.length_b   1.000
_cell.length_c   1.000
_cell.angle_alpha   90.00
_cell.angle_beta   90.00
_cell.angle_gamma   90.00
#
_symmetry.space_group_name_H-M   'P 1'
#
loop_
_entity.id
_entity.type
_entity.pdbx_description
1 polymer ?
#
loop_
_entity_poly.entity_id
_entity_poly.type
_entity_poly.pdbx_seq_one_letter_code
_entity_poly.pdbx_strand_id
1 'polypeptide(L)'
;MKKFPSQTQDKFTVRFPDGMRDAIAKRAEENGRSMNSEIVHILNEVLHERVIIPMDDDQRNKTLIELFKVIDPEIAKKLKKNNKK
;
A
#
# COMPACT_ATOMS: atom_id res chain seq x y z
N MET A 1 -9.94 28.24 -2.85
CA MET A 1 -9.87 27.13 -3.82
C MET A 1 -9.70 25.83 -3.05
N LYS A 2 -10.53 24.81 -3.30
CA LYS A 2 -10.39 23.48 -2.67
C LYS A 2 -9.09 22.84 -3.17
N LYS A 3 -8.14 22.56 -2.27
CA LYS A 3 -6.91 21.82 -2.61
C LYS A 3 -7.24 20.35 -2.76
N PHE A 4 -6.78 19.73 -3.84
CA PHE A 4 -6.94 18.29 -4.04
C PHE A 4 -5.93 17.53 -3.17
N PRO A 5 -6.23 16.30 -2.72
CA PRO A 5 -5.31 15.51 -1.88
C PRO A 5 -3.93 15.29 -2.51
N SER A 6 -3.85 15.22 -3.85
CA SER A 6 -2.60 15.12 -4.60
C SER A 6 -1.73 16.38 -4.54
N GLN A 7 -2.30 17.53 -4.15
CA GLN A 7 -1.59 18.79 -4.00
C GLN A 7 -0.97 18.97 -2.62
N THR A 8 -1.39 18.15 -1.64
CA THR A 8 -0.86 18.17 -0.27
C THR A 8 0.19 17.09 -0.02
N GLN A 9 0.45 16.22 -1.00
CA GLN A 9 1.46 15.17 -0.90
C GLN A 9 2.84 15.67 -1.32
N ASP A 10 3.88 15.06 -0.73
CA ASP A 10 5.27 15.30 -1.10
C ASP A 10 5.54 14.90 -2.54
N LYS A 11 6.34 15.71 -3.24
CA LYS A 11 6.67 15.52 -4.65
C LYS A 11 8.16 15.33 -4.81
N PHE A 12 8.54 14.24 -5.46
CA PHE A 12 9.93 13.93 -5.76
C PHE A 12 10.12 13.82 -7.27
N THR A 13 11.16 14.48 -7.81
CA THR A 13 11.47 14.41 -9.25
C THR A 13 12.46 13.29 -9.49
N VAL A 14 12.04 12.26 -10.24
CA VAL A 14 12.88 11.10 -10.58
C VAL A 14 13.45 11.28 -11.99
N ARG A 15 14.75 11.01 -12.17
CA ARG A 15 15.39 10.90 -13.48
C ARG A 15 15.51 9.44 -13.85
N PHE A 16 14.78 9.02 -14.87
CA PHE A 16 14.81 7.65 -15.36
C PHE A 16 15.93 7.48 -16.39
N PRO A 17 16.69 6.37 -16.35
CA PRO A 17 17.51 5.91 -17.47
C PRO A 17 16.65 5.64 -18.72
N ASP A 18 17.30 5.62 -19.89
CA ASP A 18 16.62 5.36 -21.16
C ASP A 18 15.81 4.05 -21.14
N GLY A 19 14.59 4.11 -21.67
CA GLY A 19 13.66 2.99 -21.75
C GLY A 19 12.97 2.59 -20.43
N MET A 20 13.46 3.02 -19.26
CA MET A 20 12.87 2.64 -17.97
C MET A 20 11.47 3.23 -17.77
N ARG A 21 11.26 4.48 -18.21
CA ARG A 21 9.95 5.12 -18.14
C ARG A 21 8.89 4.37 -18.93
N ASP A 22 9.25 3.91 -20.14
CA ASP A 22 8.33 3.19 -21.02
C ASP A 22 8.02 1.79 -20.47
N ALA A 23 9.01 1.13 -19.88
CA ALA A 23 8.81 -0.15 -19.18
C ALA A 23 7.81 -0.01 -18.01
N ILE A 24 7.92 1.04 -17.21
CA ILE A 24 6.98 1.32 -16.11
C ILE A 24 5.60 1.68 -16.66
N ALA A 25 5.53 2.47 -17.74
CA ALA A 25 4.27 2.83 -18.39
C ALA A 25 3.49 1.59 -18.84
N LYS A 26 4.17 0.68 -19.54
CA LYS A 26 3.60 -0.57 -20.04
C LYS A 26 3.11 -1.45 -18.90
N ARG A 27 3.92 -1.64 -17.85
CA ARG A 27 3.52 -2.40 -16.66
C ARG A 27 2.31 -1.79 -15.96
N ALA A 28 2.25 -0.47 -15.86
CA ALA A 28 1.12 0.23 -15.25
C ALA A 28 -0.17 0.01 -16.06
N GLU A 29 -0.09 0.07 -17.40
CA GLU A 29 -1.22 -0.21 -18.30
C GLU A 29 -1.70 -1.67 -18.17
N GLU A 30 -0.78 -2.63 -18.19
CA GLU A 30 -1.08 -4.06 -17.98
C GLU A 30 -1.78 -4.32 -16.62
N ASN A 31 -1.42 -3.54 -15.59
CA ASN A 31 -2.01 -3.63 -14.25
C ASN A 31 -3.26 -2.74 -14.05
N GLY A 32 -3.70 -2.01 -15.07
CA GLY A 32 -4.84 -1.09 -14.98
C GLY A 32 -4.64 0.08 -13.99
N ARG A 33 -3.39 0.53 -13.81
CA ARG A 33 -3.00 1.58 -12.88
C ARG A 33 -2.40 2.78 -13.60
N SER A 34 -2.48 3.96 -12.97
CA SER A 34 -1.68 5.09 -13.42
C SER A 34 -0.20 4.81 -13.20
N MET A 35 0.68 5.39 -14.01
CA MET A 35 2.13 5.27 -13.83
C MET A 35 2.56 5.67 -12.40
N ASN A 36 1.98 6.73 -11.85
CA ASN A 36 2.27 7.15 -10.47
C ASN A 36 1.82 6.10 -9.44
N SER A 37 0.62 5.54 -9.61
CA SER A 37 0.11 4.47 -8.74
C SER A 37 0.98 3.22 -8.79
N GLU A 38 1.50 2.87 -9.97
CA GLU A 38 2.39 1.71 -10.12
C GLU A 38 3.77 1.98 -9.48
N ILE A 39 4.34 3.18 -9.65
CA ILE A 39 5.61 3.55 -8.98
C ILE A 39 5.44 3.46 -7.46
N VAL A 40 4.37 4.03 -6.92
CA VAL A 40 4.08 3.96 -5.48
C VAL A 40 3.88 2.50 -5.05
N HIS A 41 3.21 1.67 -5.84
CA HIS A 41 3.02 0.27 -5.54
C HIS A 41 4.35 -0.50 -5.48
N ILE A 42 5.22 -0.35 -6.49
CA ILE A 42 6.54 -0.99 -6.52
C ILE A 42 7.38 -0.57 -5.30
N LEU A 43 7.41 0.73 -4.99
CA LEU A 43 8.13 1.22 -3.82
C LEU A 43 7.53 0.67 -2.53
N ASN A 44 6.20 0.61 -2.42
CA ASN A 44 5.52 0.07 -1.27
C ASN A 44 5.81 -1.43 -1.10
N GLU A 45 5.80 -2.20 -2.19
CA GLU A 45 6.16 -3.61 -2.19
C GLU A 45 7.58 -3.83 -1.71
N VAL A 46 8.56 -3.05 -2.18
CA VAL A 46 9.97 -3.17 -1.76
C VAL A 46 10.20 -2.69 -0.32
N LEU A 47 9.55 -1.59 0.08
CA LEU A 47 9.67 -1.07 1.45
C LEU A 47 8.95 -1.94 2.48
N HIS A 48 7.89 -2.63 2.07
CA HIS A 48 7.13 -3.57 2.88
C HIS A 48 7.33 -5.01 2.43
N GLU A 49 8.46 -5.29 1.75
CA GLU A 49 8.79 -6.63 1.25
C GLU A 49 9.11 -7.49 2.46
N ARG A 50 8.01 -8.09 2.92
CA ARG A 50 7.82 -9.20 3.83
C ARG A 50 8.90 -9.34 4.90
N VAL A 51 8.59 -8.77 6.08
CA VAL A 51 8.87 -9.53 7.29
C VAL A 51 7.99 -10.78 7.24
N ILE A 52 8.46 -11.85 6.58
CA ILE A 52 8.00 -13.20 6.94
C ILE A 52 8.68 -13.51 8.27
N ILE A 53 8.15 -12.91 9.33
CA ILE A 53 8.31 -13.52 10.63
C ILE A 53 7.49 -14.80 10.57
N PRO A 54 8.07 -15.99 10.87
CA PRO A 54 7.30 -17.19 11.11
C PRO A 54 6.51 -16.97 12.41
N MET A 55 5.47 -16.16 12.29
CA MET A 55 4.46 -15.95 13.29
C MET A 55 3.39 -16.99 13.00
N ASP A 56 3.14 -17.83 14.00
CA ASP A 56 1.87 -18.52 14.18
C ASP A 56 0.70 -17.64 13.73
N ASP A 57 -0.25 -18.22 13.00
CA ASP A 57 -1.34 -17.48 12.33
C ASP A 57 -2.11 -16.56 13.29
N ASP A 58 -2.13 -16.91 14.58
CA ASP A 58 -2.72 -16.09 15.65
C ASP A 58 -1.97 -14.78 15.91
N GLN A 59 -0.64 -14.79 15.84
CA GLN A 59 0.19 -13.62 16.10
C GLN A 59 0.16 -12.64 14.92
N ARG A 60 0.15 -13.15 13.68
CA ARG A 60 -0.02 -12.32 12.47
C ARG A 60 -1.37 -11.59 12.49
N ASN A 61 -2.44 -12.31 12.83
CA ASN A 61 -3.78 -11.72 12.95
C ASN A 61 -3.85 -10.69 14.08
N LYS A 62 -3.16 -10.92 15.20
CA LYS A 62 -3.09 -9.97 16.31
C LYS A 62 -2.40 -8.66 15.90
N THR A 63 -1.26 -8.73 15.20
CA THR A 63 -0.51 -7.56 14.74
C THR A 63 -1.26 -6.76 13.68
N LEU A 64 -1.91 -7.44 12.71
CA LEU A 64 -2.78 -6.77 11.74
C LEU A 64 -3.94 -6.05 12.43
N ILE A 65 -4.61 -6.70 13.40
CA ILE A 65 -5.70 -6.07 14.16
C ILE A 65 -5.20 -4.85 14.95
N GLU A 66 -4.00 -4.89 15.53
CA GLU A 66 -3.41 -3.75 16.23
C GLU A 66 -3.06 -2.59 15.30
N LEU A 67 -2.50 -2.86 14.12
CA LEU A 67 -2.25 -1.85 13.10
C LEU A 67 -3.55 -1.20 12.59
N PHE A 68 -4.60 -2.00 12.35
CA PHE A 68 -5.90 -1.47 11.91
C PHE A 68 -6.61 -0.64 12.98
N LYS A 69 -6.42 -0.92 14.28
CA LYS A 69 -6.97 -0.09 15.38
C LYS A 69 -6.40 1.33 15.39
N VAL A 70 -5.15 1.50 14.98
CA VAL A 70 -4.48 2.80 14.92
C VAL A 70 -5.03 3.65 13.78
N ILE A 71 -5.34 3.01 12.65
CA ILE A 71 -5.87 3.68 11.45
C ILE A 71 -7.36 3.98 11.60
N ASP A 72 -8.14 3.05 12.15
CA ASP A 72 -9.56 3.26 12.46
C ASP A 72 -9.98 2.34 13.64
N PRO A 73 -10.24 2.90 14.83
CA PRO A 73 -10.58 2.12 16.01
C PRO A 73 -11.93 1.38 15.89
N GLU A 74 -12.82 1.75 14.97
CA GLU A 74 -14.10 1.05 14.77
C GLU A 74 -13.98 -0.21 13.90
N ILE A 75 -13.00 -0.28 13.00
CA ILE A 75 -12.79 -1.44 12.11
C ILE A 75 -12.49 -2.70 12.92
N ALA A 76 -11.74 -2.56 14.02
CA ALA A 76 -11.41 -3.67 14.91
C ALA A 76 -12.64 -4.31 15.61
N LYS A 77 -13.71 -3.54 15.85
CA LYS A 77 -14.99 -4.08 16.37
C LYS A 77 -15.73 -4.90 15.32
N LYS A 78 -15.64 -4.53 14.04
CA LYS A 78 -16.29 -5.27 12.94
C LYS A 78 -15.57 -6.58 12.63
N LEU A 79 -14.23 -6.58 12.68
CA LEU A 79 -13.41 -7.78 12.45
C LEU A 79 -13.64 -8.87 13.53
N LYS A 80 -13.80 -8.48 14.80
CA LYS A 80 -14.12 -9.44 15.89
C LYS A 80 -15.52 -10.07 15.78
N LYS A 81 -16.46 -9.46 15.06
CA LYS A 81 -17.85 -9.93 14.93
C LYS A 81 -18.03 -11.00 13.86
N ASN A 82 -17.16 -11.05 12.86
CA ASN A 82 -17.27 -12.00 11.73
C ASN A 82 -16.62 -13.37 12.00
N ASN A 83 -15.78 -13.52 13.03
CA ASN A 83 -15.22 -14.82 13.44
C ASN A 83 -16.08 -15.59 14.44
N LYS A 84 -17.38 -15.27 14.54
CA LYS A 84 -18.33 -15.92 15.48
C LYS A 84 -19.57 -16.52 14.80
N LYS A 85 -19.44 -16.94 13.54
CA LYS A 85 -20.42 -17.79 12.85
C LYS A 85 -19.75 -19.00 12.24
#